data_AF-A0A6G3X0W9-F1
#
_entry.id   AF-A0A6G3X0W9-F1
#
_cell.length_a   1.000
_cell.length_b   1.000
_cell.length_c   1.000
_cell.angle_alpha   90.00
_cell.angle_beta   90.00
_cell.angle_gamma   90.00
#
_symmetry.space_group_name_H-M   'P 1'
#
loop_
_entity.id
_entity.type
_entity.pdbx_description
1 polymer ?
#
loop_
_entity_poly.entity_id
_entity_poly.type
_entity_poly.pdbx_seq_one_letter_code
_entity_poly.pdbx_strand_id
1 'polypeptide(L)'
;VAYALLGGFAIAATVDWWLGAVDLPFVQSWLILAFTMFTSGMVFTMFNTLMGRWAMIPTWGVMVLLGNPSSGGAVSWPLLPSVL
;
A
#
# COMPACT_ATOMS: atom_id res chain seq x y z
N VAL A 1 -15.58 -1.36 2.53
CA VAL A 1 -15.69 0.02 1.99
C VAL A 1 -15.45 1.07 3.08
N ALA A 2 -16.28 1.17 4.12
CA ALA A 2 -16.08 2.16 5.19
C ALA A 2 -14.69 2.11 5.84
N TYR A 3 -14.17 0.92 6.16
CA TYR A 3 -12.81 0.77 6.69
C TYR A 3 -11.72 1.25 5.73
N ALA A 4 -11.92 1.10 4.42
CA ALA A 4 -10.95 1.56 3.42
C ALA A 4 -10.95 3.10 3.32
N LEU A 5 -12.13 3.71 3.35
CA LEU A 5 -12.28 5.17 3.42
C LEU A 5 -11.64 5.73 4.70
N LEU A 6 -11.94 5.15 5.86
CA LEU A 6 -11.38 5.58 7.15
C LEU A 6 -9.87 5.35 7.23
N GLY A 7 -9.37 4.22 6.74
CA GLY A 7 -7.94 3.92 6.70
C GLY A 7 -7.18 4.86 5.77
N GLY A 8 -7.70 5.10 4.57
CA GLY A 8 -7.13 6.10 3.66
C GLY A 8 -7.14 7.52 4.25
N PHE A 9 -8.22 7.88 4.95
CA PHE A 9 -8.35 9.18 5.61
C PHE A 9 -7.31 9.34 6.71
N ALA A 10 -7.16 8.32 7.57
CA ALA A 10 -6.19 8.33 8.66
C ALA A 10 -4.75 8.50 8.15
N ILE A 11 -4.40 7.83 7.04
CA ILE A 11 -3.08 8.00 6.41
C ILE A 11 -2.92 9.42 5.86
N ALA A 12 -3.89 9.90 5.06
CA ALA A 12 -3.81 11.22 4.45
C ALA A 12 -3.70 12.34 5.51
N ALA A 13 -4.55 12.31 6.53
CA ALA A 13 -4.54 13.28 7.62
C ALA A 13 -3.25 13.22 8.45
N THR A 14 -2.68 12.04 8.65
CA THR A 14 -1.41 11.90 9.38
C THR A 14 -0.25 12.48 8.58
N VAL A 15 -0.14 12.15 7.29
CA VAL A 15 0.98 12.59 6.44
C VAL A 15 0.93 14.09 6.17
N ASP A 16 -0.26 14.62 5.89
CA ASP A 16 -0.49 16.02 5.51
C ASP A 16 -0.55 16.92 6.75
N TRP A 17 -1.49 16.69 7.68
CA TRP A 17 -1.75 17.62 8.77
C TRP A 17 -0.86 17.41 9.98
N TRP A 18 -0.64 16.15 10.37
CA TRP A 18 0.09 15.87 11.61
C TRP A 18 1.60 15.94 11.40
N LEU A 19 2.10 15.30 10.35
CA LEU A 19 3.53 15.26 10.04
C LEU A 19 3.99 16.42 9.16
N GLY A 20 3.10 17.03 8.35
CA GLY A 20 3.50 18.06 7.40
C GLY A 20 4.56 17.56 6.40
N ALA A 21 4.53 16.27 6.05
CA ALA A 21 5.61 15.63 5.32
C ALA A 21 5.55 15.92 3.81
N VAL A 22 4.34 15.94 3.25
CA VAL A 22 4.09 16.14 1.81
C VAL A 22 2.73 16.83 1.62
N ASP A 23 2.72 18.00 1.00
CA ASP A 23 1.50 18.72 0.60
C ASP A 23 0.96 18.17 -0.73
N LEU A 24 -0.15 17.42 -0.66
CA LEU A 24 -0.86 16.89 -1.84
C LEU A 24 -2.36 17.27 -1.77
N PRO A 25 -3.09 17.27 -2.90
CA PRO A 25 -4.53 17.52 -2.90
C PRO A 25 -5.28 16.49 -2.04
N PHE A 26 -5.74 16.90 -0.86
CA PHE A 26 -6.20 15.98 0.19
C PHE A 26 -7.26 14.98 -0.29
N VAL A 27 -8.33 15.45 -0.93
CA VAL A 27 -9.45 14.59 -1.38
C VAL A 27 -8.98 13.58 -2.42
N GLN A 28 -8.12 14.00 -3.35
CA GLN A 28 -7.61 13.11 -4.39
C GLN A 28 -6.69 12.03 -3.79
N SER A 29 -5.74 12.43 -2.94
CA SER A 29 -4.84 11.51 -2.24
C SER A 29 -5.60 10.55 -1.34
N TRP A 30 -6.58 11.06 -0.59
CA TRP A 30 -7.45 10.25 0.26
C TRP A 30 -8.20 9.19 -0.54
N LEU A 31 -8.84 9.57 -1.65
CA LEU A 31 -9.58 8.62 -2.48
C LEU A 31 -8.66 7.58 -3.12
N ILE A 32 -7.49 7.97 -3.60
CA ILE A 32 -6.48 7.04 -4.11
C ILE A 32 -6.09 6.03 -3.02
N LEU A 33 -5.76 6.51 -1.81
CA LEU A 33 -5.43 5.64 -0.67
C LEU A 33 -6.59 4.72 -0.28
N ALA A 34 -7.82 5.23 -0.30
CA ALA A 34 -9.01 4.44 -0.01
C ALA A 34 -9.25 3.34 -1.06
N PHE A 35 -9.04 3.63 -2.35
CA PHE A 35 -9.12 2.63 -3.41
C PHE A 35 -8.03 1.56 -3.27
N THR A 36 -6.81 1.97 -2.94
CA THR A 36 -5.70 1.03 -2.67
C THR A 36 -6.04 0.12 -1.49
N MET A 37 -6.51 0.68 -0.37
CA MET A 37 -6.93 -0.09 0.81
C MET A 37 -8.09 -1.05 0.50
N PHE A 38 -9.06 -0.59 -0.30
CA PHE A 38 -10.17 -1.43 -0.73
C PHE A 38 -9.69 -2.61 -1.58
N THR A 39 -8.81 -2.35 -2.54
CA THR A 39 -8.23 -3.37 -3.42
C THR A 39 -7.44 -4.39 -2.60
N SER A 40 -6.62 -3.94 -1.64
CA SER A 40 -5.90 -4.81 -0.72
C SER A 40 -6.82 -5.70 0.10
N GLY A 41 -7.93 -5.15 0.62
CA GLY A 41 -8.94 -5.92 1.35
C GLY A 41 -9.64 -6.96 0.48
N MET A 42 -9.95 -6.62 -0.78
CA MET A 42 -10.57 -7.57 -1.73
C MET A 42 -9.62 -8.70 -2.10
N VAL A 43 -8.35 -8.41 -2.36
CA VAL A 43 -7.31 -9.42 -2.63
C VAL A 43 -7.11 -10.33 -1.43
N PHE A 44 -7.03 -9.76 -0.22
CA PHE A 44 -6.97 -10.54 1.00
C PHE A 44 -8.20 -11.44 1.14
N THR A 45 -9.40 -10.92 0.92
CA THR A 45 -10.64 -11.68 1.04
C THR A 45 -10.67 -12.84 0.06
N MET A 46 -10.29 -12.62 -1.20
CA MET A 46 -10.14 -13.68 -2.20
C MET A 46 -9.19 -14.78 -1.70
N PHE A 47 -7.99 -14.42 -1.24
CA PHE A 47 -7.04 -15.40 -0.72
C PHE A 47 -7.51 -16.06 0.57
N ASN A 48 -8.24 -15.36 1.44
CA ASN A 48 -8.82 -15.93 2.66
C ASN A 48 -9.88 -16.97 2.33
N THR A 49 -10.69 -16.74 1.30
CA THR A 49 -11.63 -17.74 0.80
C THR A 49 -10.92 -18.96 0.21
N LEU A 50 -9.78 -18.80 -0.47
CA LEU A 50 -9.08 -19.89 -1.16
C LEU A 50 -8.07 -20.66 -0.28
N MET A 51 -7.38 -19.98 0.63
CA MET A 51 -6.24 -20.51 1.40
C MET A 51 -6.44 -20.40 2.94
N GLY A 52 -7.57 -19.85 3.38
CA GLY A 52 -7.89 -19.71 4.80
C GLY A 52 -6.82 -18.93 5.57
N ARG A 53 -6.35 -19.49 6.69
CA ARG A 53 -5.37 -18.86 7.59
C ARG A 53 -4.08 -18.40 6.91
N TRP A 54 -3.72 -19.01 5.77
CA TRP A 54 -2.48 -18.71 5.05
C TRP A 54 -2.59 -17.51 4.11
N ALA A 55 -3.77 -16.91 3.96
CA ALA A 55 -4.05 -15.83 3.03
C ALA A 55 -3.18 -14.59 3.19
N MET A 56 -2.61 -14.36 4.37
CA MET A 56 -1.72 -13.23 4.59
C MET A 56 -0.44 -13.32 3.77
N ILE A 57 0.14 -14.51 3.60
CA ILE A 57 1.38 -14.73 2.84
C ILE A 57 1.23 -14.29 1.36
N PRO A 58 0.28 -14.80 0.58
CA PRO A 58 0.10 -14.42 -0.81
C PRO A 58 -0.39 -12.97 -0.95
N THR A 59 -1.24 -12.48 -0.03
CA THR A 59 -1.67 -11.07 -0.04
C THR A 59 -0.46 -10.14 0.10
N TRP A 60 0.35 -10.36 1.13
CA TRP A 60 1.57 -9.60 1.36
C TRP A 60 2.53 -9.70 0.18
N GLY A 61 2.76 -10.91 -0.35
CA GLY A 61 3.66 -11.13 -1.48
C GLY A 61 3.23 -10.36 -2.73
N VAL A 62 1.94 -10.40 -3.09
CA VAL A 62 1.40 -9.63 -4.22
C VAL A 62 1.57 -8.13 -4.00
N MET A 63 1.21 -7.62 -2.82
CA MET A 63 1.27 -6.18 -2.53
C MET A 63 2.70 -5.65 -2.52
N VAL A 64 3.66 -6.42 -1.99
CA VAL A 64 5.08 -6.06 -1.98
C VAL A 64 5.67 -6.10 -3.39
N LEU A 65 5.36 -7.14 -4.18
CA LEU A 65 5.85 -7.28 -5.55
C LEU A 65 5.28 -6.23 -6.49
N LEU A 66 4.06 -5.72 -6.25
CA LEU A 66 3.49 -4.61 -7.01
C LEU A 66 4.01 -3.25 -6.51
N GLY A 67 4.04 -3.06 -5.19
CA GLY A 67 4.40 -1.79 -4.57
C GLY A 67 5.88 -1.43 -4.74
N ASN A 68 6.79 -2.36 -4.47
CA ASN A 68 8.23 -2.08 -4.45
C ASN A 68 8.79 -1.67 -5.83
N PRO A 69 8.46 -2.35 -6.95
CA PRO A 69 8.88 -1.88 -8.27
C PRO A 69 8.21 -0.57 -8.66
N SER A 70 6.92 -0.39 -8.33
CA SER A 70 6.17 0.84 -8.67
C SER A 70 6.68 2.08 -7.94
N SER A 71 7.28 1.93 -6.74
CA SER A 71 7.86 3.05 -5.98
C SER A 71 9.29 3.41 -6.40
N GLY A 72 9.87 2.70 -7.39
CA GLY A 72 11.27 2.84 -7.77
C GLY A 72 12.25 2.15 -6.81
N GLY A 73 11.75 1.39 -5.83
CA GLY A 73 12.55 0.59 -4.90
C GLY A 73 13.24 -0.62 -5.54
N ALA A 74 12.84 -0.97 -6.77
CA ALA A 74 13.68 -1.72 -7.69
C ALA A 74 14.79 -0.81 -8.26
N VAL A 75 15.64 -0.28 -7.38
CA VAL A 75 17.04 -0.11 -7.79
C VAL A 75 17.47 -1.49 -8.23
N SER A 76 17.68 -1.65 -9.53
CA SER A 76 18.19 -2.88 -10.10
C SER A 76 19.47 -3.26 -9.33
N TRP A 77 19.78 -4.55 -9.22
CA TRP A 77 21.03 -5.03 -8.63
C TRP A 77 22.29 -4.17 -8.97
N PRO A 78 22.41 -3.57 -10.17
CA PRO A 78 23.43 -2.55 -10.51
C PRO A 78 23.54 -1.29 -9.63
N LEU A 79 22.55 -0.94 -8.80
CA LEU A 79 22.50 0.27 -7.97
C LEU A 79 22.67 -0.03 -6.47
N LEU A 80 22.76 -1.31 -6.09
CA LEU A 80 23.29 -1.68 -4.77
C LEU A 80 24.78 -1.28 -4.73
N PRO A 81 25.28 -0.66 -3.65
CA PRO A 81 26.71 -0.53 -3.45
C PRO A 81 27.33 -1.92 -3.58
N SER A 82 28.18 -2.12 -4.60
CA SER A 82 29.03 -3.31 -4.63
C SER A 82 29.81 -3.30 -3.34
N VAL A 83 29.85 -4.43 -2.64
CA VAL A 83 30.62 -4.61 -1.42
C VAL A 83 32.11 -4.47 -1.79
N LEU A 84 32.57 -3.23 -1.89
CA LEU A 84 33.94 -2.76 -2.01
C LEU A 84 34.11 -1.67 -0.95
#